data_AF-A0A4Y6RXL3-F1
#
_entry.id   AF-A0A4Y6RXL3-F1
#
_cell.length_a   1.000
_cell.length_b   1.000
_cell.length_c   1.000
_cell.angle_alpha   90.00
_cell.angle_beta   90.00
_cell.angle_gamma   90.00
#
_symmetry.space_group_name_H-M   'P 1'
#
loop_
_entity.id
_entity.type
_entity.pdbx_description
1 polymer ?
#
loop_
_entity_poly.entity_id
_entity_poly.type
_entity_poly.pdbx_seq_one_letter_code
_entity_poly.pdbx_strand_id
1 'polypeptide(L)'
;MSKVTSIDVQGCDNEIIIIACQTAGSSVICHLKSGYNAPVSYTVDPANILSSGSYNLTVIGINWGGSGSFKVAISGDSPVVLEGGGTEPGVAYSKTIPMTV
;
A
#
# COMPACT_ATOMS: atom_id res chain seq x y z
N MET A 1 -3.55 13.10 -11.95
CA MET A 1 -2.93 11.88 -11.37
C MET A 1 -1.44 12.12 -11.32
N SER A 2 -0.78 11.62 -10.29
CA SER A 2 0.69 11.74 -10.16
C SER A 2 1.35 10.49 -10.72
N LYS A 3 2.45 10.64 -11.46
CA LYS A 3 3.27 9.49 -11.84
C LYS A 3 3.94 8.93 -10.59
N VAL A 4 3.77 7.63 -10.36
CA VAL A 4 4.41 6.92 -9.24
C VAL A 4 5.64 6.18 -9.76
N THR A 5 6.76 6.34 -9.07
CA THR A 5 8.04 5.70 -9.41
C THR A 5 8.51 4.71 -8.34
N SER A 6 7.91 4.75 -7.15
CA SER A 6 8.20 3.79 -6.10
C SER A 6 7.04 3.69 -5.10
N ILE A 7 6.76 2.46 -4.67
CA ILE A 7 5.92 2.13 -3.52
C ILE A 7 6.80 1.39 -2.52
N ASP A 8 6.95 1.95 -1.33
CA ASP A 8 7.82 1.46 -0.26
C ASP A 8 7.01 1.18 1.00
N VAL A 9 6.92 -0.09 1.41
CA VAL A 9 6.25 -0.50 2.65
C VAL A 9 7.26 -0.41 3.79
N GLN A 10 7.12 0.63 4.60
CA GLN A 10 8.01 0.95 5.72
C GLN A 10 7.52 0.39 7.05
N GLY A 11 6.23 0.08 7.15
CA GLY A 11 5.62 -0.46 8.35
C GLY A 11 4.42 -1.33 8.04
N CYS A 12 4.39 -2.50 8.65
CA CYS A 12 3.26 -3.43 8.63
C CYS A 12 3.23 -4.16 9.97
N ASP A 13 2.22 -3.89 10.78
CA ASP A 13 1.85 -4.72 11.91
C ASP A 13 0.57 -5.46 11.52
N ASN A 14 0.59 -6.79 11.62
CA ASN A 14 -0.40 -7.75 11.14
C ASN A 14 -0.39 -7.99 9.62
N GLU A 15 -1.07 -7.17 8.82
CA GLU A 15 -1.21 -7.44 7.38
C GLU A 15 -1.46 -6.18 6.55
N ILE A 16 -0.80 -6.08 5.39
CA ILE A 16 -1.03 -5.02 4.41
C ILE A 16 -1.26 -5.60 3.01
N ILE A 17 -2.24 -5.05 2.31
CA ILE A 17 -2.57 -5.39 0.92
C ILE A 17 -2.57 -4.10 0.10
N ILE A 18 -1.83 -4.10 -1.00
CA ILE A 18 -1.77 -2.98 -1.95
C ILE A 18 -2.28 -3.47 -3.30
N ILE A 19 -3.31 -2.80 -3.82
CA ILE A 19 -3.98 -3.18 -5.05
C ILE A 19 -4.03 -1.97 -5.98
N ALA A 20 -3.61 -2.14 -7.23
CA ALA A 20 -3.82 -1.17 -8.30
C ALA A 20 -5.03 -1.60 -9.12
N CYS A 21 -6.04 -0.74 -9.17
CA CYS A 21 -7.30 -1.00 -9.87
C CYS A 21 -7.47 -0.07 -11.08
N GLN A 22 -7.79 -0.63 -12.24
CA GLN A 22 -8.28 0.12 -13.40
C GLN A 22 -9.44 -0.64 -14.05
N THR A 23 -10.22 0.03 -14.91
CA THR A 23 -11.36 -0.58 -15.60
C THR A 23 -10.97 -1.81 -16.41
N ALA A 24 -9.78 -1.80 -17.01
CA ALA A 24 -9.28 -2.90 -17.84
C ALA A 24 -8.77 -4.11 -17.04
N GLY A 25 -8.59 -3.98 -15.72
CA GLY A 25 -8.05 -5.04 -14.87
C GLY A 25 -7.46 -4.49 -13.58
N SER A 26 -7.31 -5.34 -12.57
CA SER A 26 -6.68 -4.96 -11.30
C SER A 26 -5.55 -5.93 -10.97
N SER A 27 -4.55 -5.46 -10.24
CA SER A 27 -3.42 -6.27 -9.82
C SER A 27 -3.09 -6.02 -8.35
N VAL A 28 -2.85 -7.11 -7.61
CA VAL A 28 -2.28 -7.02 -6.26
C VAL A 28 -0.78 -6.77 -6.43
N ILE A 29 -0.34 -5.58 -6.05
CA ILE A 29 1.08 -5.21 -6.07
C ILE A 29 1.82 -5.91 -4.94
N CYS A 30 1.20 -5.97 -3.76
CA CYS A 30 1.84 -6.44 -2.55
C CYS A 30 0.80 -7.02 -1.58
N HIS A 31 1.16 -8.13 -0.94
CA HIS A 31 0.42 -8.72 0.16
C HIS A 31 1.41 -9.24 1.18
N LEU A 32 1.58 -8.51 2.29
CA LEU A 32 2.57 -8.82 3.32
C LEU A 32 1.88 -9.06 4.65
N LYS A 33 2.48 -9.96 5.43
CA LYS A 33 2.14 -10.23 6.83
C LYS A 33 3.39 -10.03 7.66
N SER A 34 3.27 -9.27 8.73
CA SER A 34 4.32 -9.02 9.72
C SER A 34 3.66 -8.80 11.07
N GLY A 35 4.40 -8.69 12.15
CA GLY A 35 3.80 -8.53 13.48
C GLY A 35 4.81 -8.07 14.51
N TYR A 36 4.32 -7.58 15.64
CA TYR A 36 5.14 -7.18 16.79
C TYR A 36 6.18 -6.11 16.43
N ASN A 37 5.82 -5.18 15.54
CA ASN A 37 6.72 -4.16 15.00
C ASN A 37 8.00 -4.72 14.35
N ALA A 38 7.98 -5.97 13.86
CA ALA A 38 9.09 -6.52 13.12
C ALA A 38 9.37 -5.69 11.85
N PRO A 39 10.65 -5.45 11.51
CA PRO A 39 11.00 -4.65 10.35
C PRO A 39 10.50 -5.33 9.07
N VAL A 40 9.94 -4.52 8.18
CA VAL A 40 9.54 -4.93 6.83
C VAL A 40 10.38 -4.18 5.80
N SER A 41 10.69 -4.85 4.70
CA SER A 41 11.36 -4.23 3.56
C SER A 41 10.70 -4.75 2.29
N TYR A 42 9.94 -3.87 1.64
CA TYR A 42 9.37 -4.12 0.34
C TYR A 42 9.31 -2.81 -0.42
N THR A 43 9.97 -2.76 -1.56
CA THR A 43 9.98 -1.60 -2.44
C THR A 43 9.78 -2.08 -3.87
N VAL A 44 8.91 -1.40 -4.62
CA VAL A 44 8.63 -1.73 -6.02
C VAL A 44 8.42 -0.47 -6.84
N ASP A 45 8.95 -0.47 -8.06
CA ASP A 45 8.54 0.48 -9.10
C ASP A 45 7.33 -0.12 -9.86
N PRO A 46 6.14 0.50 -9.80
CA PRO A 46 4.96 -0.01 -10.48
C PRO A 46 5.14 -0.17 -11.99
N ALA A 47 6.02 0.61 -12.63
CA ALA A 47 6.29 0.51 -14.07
C ALA A 47 6.91 -0.82 -14.49
N ASN A 48 7.51 -1.56 -13.55
CA ASN A 48 8.08 -2.88 -13.82
C ASN A 48 7.05 -4.02 -13.76
N ILE A 49 5.87 -3.78 -13.18
CA ILE A 49 4.87 -4.83 -12.89
C ILE A 49 3.47 -4.53 -13.43
N LEU A 50 3.20 -3.31 -13.87
CA LEU A 50 1.93 -2.87 -14.43
C LEU A 50 2.14 -2.32 -15.84
N SER A 51 1.16 -2.52 -16.71
CA SER A 51 1.10 -1.78 -17.97
C SER A 51 0.90 -0.28 -17.71
N SER A 52 1.49 0.58 -18.53
CA SER A 52 1.25 2.02 -18.47
C SER A 52 -0.25 2.34 -18.51
N GLY A 53 -0.66 3.27 -17.66
CA GLY A 53 -2.08 3.56 -17.50
C GLY A 53 -2.40 4.34 -16.24
N SER A 54 -3.70 4.60 -16.05
CA SER A 54 -4.24 5.29 -14.88
C SER A 54 -4.87 4.26 -13.94
N TYR A 55 -4.47 4.29 -12.68
CA TYR A 55 -4.93 3.36 -11.66
C TYR A 55 -5.41 4.10 -10.42
N ASN A 56 -6.36 3.48 -9.72
CA ASN A 56 -6.62 3.77 -8.31
C ASN A 56 -5.80 2.80 -7.47
N LEU A 57 -4.78 3.32 -6.78
CA LEU A 57 -3.97 2.55 -5.86
C LEU A 57 -4.63 2.55 -4.49
N THR A 58 -5.00 1.37 -4.00
CA THR A 58 -5.64 1.19 -2.70
C THR A 58 -4.69 0.45 -1.76
N VAL A 59 -4.42 1.06 -0.61
CA VAL A 59 -3.68 0.46 0.50
C VAL A 59 -4.65 0.07 1.59
N ILE A 60 -4.62 -1.19 2.00
CA ILE A 60 -5.49 -1.76 3.02
C ILE A 60 -4.60 -2.32 4.13
N GLY A 61 -4.76 -1.82 5.35
CA GLY A 61 -4.15 -2.36 6.56
C GLY A 61 -5.18 -3.18 7.33
N ILE A 62 -4.86 -4.44 7.61
CA ILE A 62 -5.71 -5.38 8.34
C ILE A 62 -5.05 -5.64 9.69
N ASN A 63 -5.77 -5.36 10.77
CA ASN A 63 -5.38 -5.70 12.12
C ASN A 63 -6.10 -6.99 12.55
N TRP A 64 -5.41 -7.88 13.25
CA TRP A 64 -5.97 -9.11 13.83
C TRP A 64 -6.11 -9.04 15.35
N GLY A 65 -5.86 -7.87 15.95
CA GLY A 65 -5.93 -7.59 17.37
C GLY A 65 -4.61 -7.03 17.91
N GLY A 66 -4.68 -6.27 19.01
CA GLY A 66 -3.55 -5.50 19.52
C GLY A 66 -3.37 -4.18 18.76
N SER A 67 -2.24 -3.51 18.95
CA SER A 67 -1.93 -2.27 18.24
C SER A 67 -1.52 -2.56 16.80
N GLY A 68 -2.30 -2.16 15.81
CA GLY A 68 -1.92 -2.18 14.40
C GLY A 68 -1.28 -0.86 13.97
N SER A 69 -0.23 -0.93 13.14
CA SER A 69 0.46 0.23 12.57
C SER A 69 0.89 -0.06 11.13
N PHE A 70 0.58 0.84 10.21
CA PHE A 70 0.85 0.68 8.78
C PHE A 70 1.48 1.95 8.23
N LYS A 71 2.50 1.79 7.38
CA LYS A 71 3.17 2.90 6.71
C LYS A 71 3.64 2.51 5.32
N VAL A 72 3.17 3.24 4.32
CA VAL A 72 3.58 3.11 2.91
C VAL A 72 4.00 4.46 2.39
N ALA A 73 5.26 4.59 1.97
CA ALA A 73 5.75 5.77 1.28
C ALA A 73 5.61 5.57 -0.24
N ILE A 74 5.06 6.58 -0.92
CA ILE A 74 4.89 6.59 -2.36
C ILE A 74 5.68 7.76 -2.92
N SER A 75 6.57 7.45 -3.85
CA SER A 75 7.42 8.44 -4.52
C SER A 75 6.95 8.65 -5.95
N GLY A 76 7.21 9.85 -6.48
CA GLY A 76 6.72 10.25 -7.79
C GLY A 76 6.69 11.77 -7.95
N ASP A 77 5.85 12.26 -8.86
CA ASP A 77 5.67 13.71 -9.05
C ASP A 77 5.03 14.40 -7.83
N SER A 78 4.31 13.64 -7.01
CA SER A 78 3.65 14.11 -5.80
C SER A 78 3.81 13.06 -4.70
N PRO A 79 4.97 13.03 -4.02
CA PRO A 79 5.24 12.07 -2.97
C PRO A 79 4.21 12.16 -1.84
N VAL A 80 3.82 11.00 -1.31
CA VAL A 80 2.87 10.92 -0.21
C VAL A 80 3.22 9.76 0.70
N VAL A 81 3.04 9.95 2.01
CA VAL A 81 3.10 8.87 2.99
C VAL A 81 1.68 8.54 3.42
N LEU A 82 1.32 7.27 3.26
CA LEU A 82 0.06 6.69 3.68
C LEU A 82 0.32 5.96 5.00
N GLU A 83 -0.20 6.52 6.09
CA GLU A 83 -0.04 5.96 7.43
C GLU A 83 -1.39 5.82 8.13
N GLY A 84 -1.48 4.80 8.98
CA GLY A 84 -2.68 4.49 9.75
C GLY A 84 -2.46 3.36 10.74
N GLY A 85 -3.52 2.99 11.43
CA GLY A 85 -3.47 1.98 12.49
C GLY A 85 -4.82 1.84 13.17
N GLY A 86 -4.89 0.96 14.15
CA GLY A 86 -6.09 0.72 14.93
C GLY A 86 -5.89 -0.37 15.97
N THR A 87 -6.78 -0.46 16.95
CA THR A 87 -6.73 -1.49 18.01
C THR A 87 -7.67 -2.65 17.76
N GLU A 88 -8.71 -2.41 16.96
CA GLU A 88 -9.76 -3.39 16.71
C GLU A 88 -9.39 -4.35 15.58
N PRO A 89 -9.79 -5.63 15.67
CA PRO A 89 -9.68 -6.56 14.56
C PRO A 89 -10.50 -6.10 13.34
N GLY A 90 -9.94 -6.30 12.15
CA GLY A 90 -10.58 -5.99 10.87
C GLY A 90 -9.74 -5.06 9.99
N VAL A 91 -10.39 -4.40 9.04
CA VAL A 91 -9.74 -3.36 8.22
C VAL A 91 -9.55 -2.12 9.07
N ALA A 92 -8.35 -1.96 9.62
CA ALA A 92 -7.98 -0.84 10.48
C ALA A 92 -7.55 0.40 9.68
N TYR A 93 -7.13 0.22 8.42
CA TYR A 93 -6.77 1.30 7.53
C TYR A 93 -7.18 1.00 6.09
N SER A 94 -7.72 2.01 5.40
CA SER A 94 -7.94 1.94 3.96
C SER A 94 -7.81 3.32 3.33
N LYS A 95 -6.95 3.44 2.33
CA LYS A 95 -6.78 4.69 1.58
C LYS A 95 -6.56 4.39 0.11
N THR A 96 -7.29 5.11 -0.73
CA THR A 96 -7.13 5.08 -2.19
C THR A 96 -6.56 6.41 -2.67
N ILE A 97 -5.54 6.35 -3.54
CA ILE A 97 -5.01 7.50 -4.26
C ILE A 97 -5.00 7.23 -5.77
N PRO A 98 -5.25 8.24 -6.61
CA PRO A 98 -5.17 8.08 -8.05
C PRO A 98 -3.70 8.22 -8.51
N MET A 99 -3.21 7.28 -9.30
CA MET A 99 -1.83 7.23 -9.80
C MET A 99 -1.76 6.96 -11.31
N THR A 100 -0.62 7.29 -11.91
CA THR A 100 -0.23 6.81 -13.24
C THR A 100 1.09 6.05 -13.17
N VAL A 101 1.22 5.07 -14.06
CA VAL A 101 2.43 4.28 -14.31
C VAL A 101 3.07 4.72 -15.61
#